data_AF-A0A1F9N4N5-F1
#
_entry.id   AF-A0A1F9N4N5-F1
#
_cell.length_a   1.000
_cell.length_b   1.000
_cell.length_c   1.000
_cell.angle_alpha   90.00
_cell.angle_beta   90.00
_cell.angle_gamma   90.00
#
_symmetry.space_group_name_H-M   'P 1'
#
loop_
_entity.id
_entity.type
_entity.pdbx_description
1 polymer ?
#
loop_
_entity_poly.entity_id
_entity_poly.type
_entity_poly.pdbx_seq_one_letter_code
_entity_poly.pdbx_strand_id
1 'polypeptide(L)'
;MRRTAIFFVIGTLPFFGCEGPTTDIVVPLGIINWYPSGGAICVPRETGVWLTFSEPVVVETLTESSANLSGGVDAVAVAREYDDETATLWLQPTDVLRFGTGYTITLSAGIAALSGGELTTSVTSEFQTLPQSGCALGLICRVDADCDPRICSVTGVCVEECAVPEDCPPGQVCLSDACVDG
;
A
#
# COMPACT_ATOMS: atom_id res chain seq x y z
N MET A 1 82.69 -46.53 7.67
CA MET A 1 82.16 -46.12 8.98
C MET A 1 81.35 -44.84 8.85
N ARG A 2 80.02 -44.97 8.98
CA ARG A 2 79.10 -44.13 9.77
C ARG A 2 79.02 -42.60 9.48
N ARG A 3 77.97 -42.24 8.72
CA ARG A 3 76.94 -41.18 8.92
C ARG A 3 77.46 -39.75 9.26
N THR A 4 76.95 -38.69 8.63
CA THR A 4 75.67 -38.08 9.03
C THR A 4 75.10 -37.22 7.91
N ALA A 5 73.94 -37.61 7.37
CA ALA A 5 73.11 -36.77 6.52
C ALA A 5 72.20 -35.92 7.42
N ILE A 6 72.27 -34.60 7.28
CA ILE A 6 71.41 -33.63 7.96
C ILE A 6 70.07 -33.63 7.23
N PHE A 7 69.07 -34.28 7.82
CA PHE A 7 67.68 -34.17 7.37
C PHE A 7 67.07 -32.88 7.93
N PHE A 8 66.80 -31.92 7.04
CA PHE A 8 65.92 -30.81 7.35
C PHE A 8 64.48 -31.34 7.41
N VAL A 9 63.96 -31.50 8.62
CA VAL A 9 62.53 -31.74 8.84
C VAL A 9 61.84 -30.39 8.70
N ILE A 10 61.28 -30.11 7.51
CA ILE A 10 60.39 -28.98 7.30
C ILE A 10 59.08 -29.32 8.01
N GLY A 11 58.91 -28.80 9.22
CA GLY A 11 57.68 -28.94 9.99
C GLY A 11 56.52 -28.28 9.24
N THR A 12 55.56 -29.08 8.81
CA THR A 12 54.25 -28.61 8.33
C THR A 12 53.49 -28.06 9.52
N LEU A 13 53.57 -26.75 9.74
CA LEU A 13 52.67 -26.06 10.66
C LEU A 13 51.23 -26.28 10.17
N PRO A 14 50.32 -26.80 11.00
CA PRO A 14 48.91 -26.83 10.63
C PRO A 14 48.48 -25.38 10.41
N PHE A 15 48.07 -25.07 9.19
CA PHE A 15 47.37 -23.82 8.87
C PHE A 15 46.07 -23.85 9.68
N PHE A 16 46.10 -23.31 10.89
CA PHE A 16 44.92 -22.84 11.57
C PHE A 16 44.38 -21.71 10.71
N GLY A 17 43.48 -22.05 9.79
CA GLY A 17 42.64 -21.07 9.12
C GLY A 17 42.01 -20.21 10.19
N CYS A 18 42.23 -18.90 10.11
CA CYS A 18 41.51 -17.95 10.93
C CYS A 18 40.09 -17.88 10.36
N GLU A 19 39.24 -18.87 10.68
CA GLU A 19 37.80 -18.76 10.50
C GLU A 19 37.32 -17.79 11.58
N GLY A 20 37.35 -16.50 11.27
CA GLY A 20 36.72 -15.49 12.11
C GLY A 20 35.22 -15.78 12.21
N PRO A 21 34.56 -15.46 13.34
CA PRO A 21 33.13 -15.63 13.45
C PRO A 21 32.45 -14.80 12.35
N THR A 22 31.75 -15.46 11.44
CA THR A 22 30.81 -14.81 10.53
C THR A 22 29.62 -14.37 11.37
N THR A 23 29.68 -13.16 11.92
CA THR A 23 28.54 -12.57 12.60
C THR A 23 27.43 -12.39 11.57
N ASP A 24 26.36 -13.16 11.72
CA ASP A 24 25.17 -13.06 10.92
C ASP A 24 24.46 -11.74 11.29
N ILE A 25 24.61 -10.72 10.44
CA ILE A 25 23.94 -9.44 10.64
C ILE A 25 22.53 -9.57 10.07
N VAL A 26 21.57 -9.77 10.97
CA VAL A 26 20.16 -9.77 10.62
C VAL A 26 19.71 -8.32 10.37
N VAL A 27 19.35 -8.02 9.12
CA VAL A 27 18.80 -6.73 8.72
C VAL A 27 17.30 -6.71 9.03
N PRO A 28 16.75 -5.67 9.69
CA PRO A 28 15.32 -5.56 9.89
C PRO A 28 14.57 -5.44 8.56
N LEU A 29 13.45 -6.15 8.43
CA LEU A 29 12.58 -5.98 7.28
C LEU A 29 11.97 -4.59 7.30
N GLY A 30 11.95 -3.93 6.15
CA GLY A 30 11.32 -2.63 5.96
C GLY A 30 10.42 -2.63 4.73
N ILE A 31 9.72 -1.52 4.53
CA ILE A 31 8.92 -1.28 3.33
C ILE A 31 9.52 -0.10 2.60
N ILE A 32 9.81 -0.27 1.31
CA ILE A 32 10.51 0.74 0.51
C ILE A 32 9.56 1.54 -0.40
N ASN A 33 8.41 0.96 -0.76
CA ASN A 33 7.43 1.65 -1.58
C ASN A 33 6.01 1.12 -1.32
N TRP A 34 5.01 1.99 -1.54
CA TRP A 34 3.60 1.68 -1.41
C TRP A 34 2.82 2.40 -2.51
N TYR A 35 1.76 1.77 -2.98
CA TYR A 35 0.73 2.39 -3.80
C TYR A 35 -0.65 1.98 -3.28
N PRO A 36 -1.59 2.91 -3.12
CA PRO A 36 -1.41 4.36 -3.24
C PRO A 36 -0.36 4.90 -2.25
N SER A 37 0.26 6.03 -2.59
CA SER A 37 1.23 6.67 -1.69
C SER A 37 0.55 7.09 -0.38
N GLY A 38 1.28 7.05 0.73
CA GLY A 38 0.74 7.47 2.03
C GLY A 38 0.18 8.90 1.99
N GLY A 39 -1.05 9.06 2.46
CA GLY A 39 -1.81 10.31 2.41
C GLY A 39 -2.39 10.67 1.04
N ALA A 40 -2.33 9.77 0.05
CA ALA A 40 -2.93 10.03 -1.25
C ALA A 40 -4.42 10.30 -1.10
N ILE A 41 -4.89 11.39 -1.71
CA ILE A 41 -6.30 11.66 -1.87
C ILE A 41 -6.71 11.31 -3.29
N CYS A 42 -8.01 11.21 -3.52
CA CYS A 42 -8.54 11.14 -4.87
C CYS A 42 -8.15 9.89 -5.66
N VAL A 43 -7.96 8.80 -4.93
CA VAL A 43 -7.61 7.52 -5.51
C VAL A 43 -8.84 6.88 -6.17
N PRO A 44 -8.72 6.31 -7.38
CA PRO A 44 -9.78 5.53 -8.02
C PRO A 44 -10.35 4.43 -7.11
N ARG A 45 -11.66 4.18 -7.20
CA ARG A 45 -12.32 3.18 -6.35
C ARG A 45 -11.99 1.73 -6.71
N GLU A 46 -11.54 1.50 -7.94
CA GLU A 46 -11.07 0.20 -8.44
C GLU A 46 -9.55 0.03 -8.25
N THR A 47 -8.92 0.91 -7.48
CA THR A 47 -7.48 0.85 -7.25
C THR A 47 -7.08 -0.50 -6.66
N GLY A 48 -6.07 -1.13 -7.25
CA GLY A 48 -5.26 -2.11 -6.54
C GLY A 48 -4.37 -1.40 -5.52
N VAL A 49 -4.05 -2.10 -4.44
CA VAL A 49 -3.04 -1.71 -3.47
C VAL A 49 -1.82 -2.60 -3.67
N TRP A 50 -0.63 -2.04 -3.61
CA TRP A 50 0.60 -2.84 -3.56
C TRP A 50 1.68 -2.17 -2.73
N LEU A 51 2.64 -2.96 -2.28
CA LEU A 51 3.79 -2.49 -1.53
C LEU A 51 5.01 -3.38 -1.79
N THR A 52 6.19 -2.81 -1.65
CA THR A 52 7.46 -3.50 -1.86
C THR A 52 8.24 -3.54 -0.57
N PHE A 53 8.60 -4.76 -0.15
CA PHE A 53 9.47 -4.98 1.00
C PHE A 53 10.93 -4.68 0.65
N SER A 54 11.76 -4.37 1.65
CA SER A 54 13.21 -4.17 1.45
C SER A 54 13.94 -5.46 1.06
N GLU A 55 13.36 -6.61 1.39
CA GLU A 55 13.89 -7.96 1.16
C GLU A 55 12.73 -8.93 0.87
N PRO A 56 12.99 -10.05 0.17
CA PRO A 56 12.00 -11.12 0.01
C PRO A 56 11.51 -11.67 1.35
N VAL A 57 10.21 -12.01 1.43
CA VAL A 57 9.56 -12.42 2.69
C VAL A 57 9.14 -13.88 2.70
N VAL A 58 8.94 -14.43 3.89
CA VAL A 58 8.33 -15.75 4.09
C VAL A 58 6.83 -15.62 3.80
N VAL A 59 6.36 -16.18 2.68
CA VAL A 59 4.98 -16.00 2.18
C VAL A 59 3.93 -16.47 3.19
N GLU A 60 4.23 -17.48 4.00
CA GLU A 60 3.34 -17.98 5.06
C GLU A 60 3.07 -16.95 6.16
N THR A 61 3.95 -15.95 6.31
CA THR A 61 3.74 -14.83 7.25
C THR A 61 2.83 -13.75 6.68
N LEU A 62 2.48 -13.79 5.38
CA LEU A 62 1.57 -12.86 4.71
C LEU A 62 0.11 -13.35 4.74
N THR A 63 -0.48 -13.33 5.93
CA THR A 63 -1.88 -13.71 6.22
C THR A 63 -2.86 -12.53 6.22
N GLU A 64 -4.17 -12.80 6.20
CA GLU A 64 -5.22 -11.77 6.37
C GLU A 64 -5.04 -10.91 7.62
N SER A 65 -4.54 -11.48 8.71
CA SER A 65 -4.32 -10.73 9.96
C SER A 65 -3.06 -9.87 9.92
N SER A 66 -2.07 -10.20 9.09
CA SER A 66 -0.76 -9.54 9.06
C SER A 66 -0.62 -8.49 7.97
N ALA A 67 -1.33 -8.62 6.85
CA ALA A 67 -1.47 -7.54 5.89
C ALA A 67 -2.96 -7.34 5.60
N ASN A 68 -3.53 -6.18 5.84
CA ASN A 68 -4.95 -5.95 5.61
C ASN A 68 -5.25 -4.54 5.14
N LEU A 69 -6.44 -4.38 4.55
CA LEU A 69 -7.01 -3.11 4.16
C LEU A 69 -8.30 -2.91 4.94
N SER A 70 -8.48 -1.74 5.56
CA SER A 70 -9.72 -1.38 6.25
C SER A 70 -10.23 -0.02 5.76
N GLY A 71 -11.55 0.16 5.74
CA GLY A 71 -12.20 1.45 5.47
C GLY A 71 -12.61 2.16 6.76
N GLY A 72 -11.76 2.12 7.79
CA GLY A 72 -12.09 2.50 9.16
C GLY A 72 -12.33 1.27 10.04
N VAL A 73 -13.56 1.09 10.53
CA VAL A 73 -13.93 -0.08 11.36
C VAL A 73 -14.19 -1.36 10.56
N ASP A 74 -14.54 -1.21 9.28
CA ASP A 74 -14.86 -2.33 8.40
C ASP A 74 -13.60 -2.84 7.70
N ALA A 75 -13.34 -4.15 7.80
CA ALA A 75 -12.33 -4.81 6.99
C ALA A 75 -12.77 -4.86 5.52
N VAL A 76 -11.82 -4.68 4.61
CA VAL A 76 -12.02 -4.82 3.16
C VAL A 76 -11.47 -6.16 2.74
N ALA A 77 -12.29 -6.98 2.09
CA ALA A 77 -11.83 -8.22 1.50
C ALA A 77 -10.89 -7.94 0.31
N VAL A 78 -9.75 -8.62 0.29
CA VAL A 78 -8.72 -8.45 -0.75
C VAL A 78 -8.23 -9.81 -1.23
N ALA A 79 -8.07 -9.96 -2.55
CA ALA A 79 -7.26 -11.01 -3.13
C ALA A 79 -5.79 -10.64 -2.99
N ARG A 80 -4.95 -11.63 -2.66
CA ARG A 80 -3.54 -11.43 -2.34
C ARG A 80 -2.65 -12.18 -3.29
N GLU A 81 -1.63 -11.49 -3.79
CA GLU A 81 -0.61 -12.07 -4.65
C GLU A 81 0.76 -11.51 -4.25
N TYR A 82 1.77 -12.37 -4.19
CA TYR A 82 3.13 -11.98 -3.85
C TYR A 82 4.08 -12.40 -4.96
N ASP A 83 4.97 -11.49 -5.34
CA ASP A 83 6.04 -11.72 -6.30
C ASP A 83 7.39 -11.70 -5.57
N ASP A 84 8.03 -12.87 -5.50
CA ASP A 84 9.34 -13.08 -4.87
C ASP A 84 10.47 -12.32 -5.57
N GLU A 85 10.40 -12.12 -6.89
CA GLU A 85 11.48 -11.49 -7.67
C GLU A 85 11.56 -9.99 -7.37
N THR A 86 10.40 -9.36 -7.21
CA THR A 86 10.30 -7.93 -6.93
C THR A 86 10.02 -7.63 -5.45
N ALA A 87 9.92 -8.66 -4.60
CA ALA A 87 9.49 -8.57 -3.21
C ALA A 87 8.21 -7.73 -3.01
N THR A 88 7.26 -7.85 -3.94
CA THR A 88 6.06 -7.00 -4.00
C THR A 88 4.81 -7.77 -3.64
N LEU A 89 4.04 -7.23 -2.69
CA LEU A 89 2.74 -7.74 -2.27
C LEU A 89 1.64 -6.90 -2.90
N TRP A 90 0.74 -7.57 -3.62
CA TRP A 90 -0.49 -7.02 -4.17
C TRP A 90 -1.69 -7.40 -3.30
N LEU A 91 -2.50 -6.40 -2.98
CA LEU A 91 -3.78 -6.52 -2.29
C LEU A 91 -4.85 -5.90 -3.19
N GLN A 92 -5.58 -6.74 -3.91
CA GLN A 92 -6.64 -6.30 -4.82
C GLN A 92 -7.98 -6.38 -4.10
N PRO A 93 -8.67 -5.26 -3.81
CA PRO A 93 -10.03 -5.29 -3.29
C PRO A 93 -10.95 -6.12 -4.20
N THR A 94 -11.74 -7.01 -3.58
CA THR A 94 -12.69 -7.86 -4.34
C THR A 94 -13.92 -7.08 -4.77
N ASP A 95 -14.27 -6.05 -4.01
CA ASP A 95 -15.38 -5.13 -4.27
C ASP A 95 -14.85 -3.72 -4.54
N VAL A 96 -15.61 -2.96 -5.33
CA VAL A 96 -15.32 -1.55 -5.59
C VAL A 96 -15.38 -0.76 -4.28
N LEU A 97 -14.32 -0.01 -3.98
CA LEU A 97 -14.23 0.77 -2.75
C LEU A 97 -15.30 1.86 -2.68
N ARG A 98 -15.65 2.30 -1.47
CA ARG A 98 -16.63 3.37 -1.21
C ARG A 98 -16.07 4.72 -1.64
N PHE A 99 -16.94 5.65 -2.06
CA PHE A 99 -16.52 7.02 -2.37
C PHE A 99 -16.07 7.77 -1.11
N GLY A 100 -15.10 8.68 -1.27
CA GLY A 100 -14.67 9.65 -0.26
C GLY A 100 -14.19 9.05 1.04
N THR A 101 -13.87 7.76 1.05
CA THR A 101 -13.61 6.97 2.25
C THR A 101 -12.12 6.87 2.47
N GLY A 102 -11.68 7.09 3.71
CA GLY A 102 -10.32 6.81 4.13
C GLY A 102 -10.11 5.31 4.29
N TYR A 103 -9.05 4.81 3.68
CA TYR A 103 -8.61 3.43 3.74
C TYR A 103 -7.23 3.34 4.36
N THR A 104 -7.07 2.39 5.28
CA THR A 104 -5.80 2.13 5.97
C THR A 104 -5.31 0.75 5.58
N ILE A 105 -4.09 0.70 5.07
CA ILE A 105 -3.33 -0.52 4.83
C ILE A 105 -2.51 -0.77 6.10
N THR A 106 -2.63 -1.95 6.69
CA THR A 106 -1.89 -2.32 7.90
C THR A 106 -1.03 -3.54 7.62
N LEU A 107 0.27 -3.42 7.90
CA LEU A 107 1.20 -4.53 8.04
C LEU A 107 1.51 -4.73 9.52
N SER A 108 1.27 -5.91 10.08
CA SER A 108 1.57 -6.21 11.47
C SER A 108 3.06 -6.47 11.68
N ALA A 109 3.52 -6.30 12.92
CA ALA A 109 4.79 -6.89 13.34
C ALA A 109 4.80 -8.42 13.12
N GLY A 110 5.99 -8.99 12.94
CA GLY A 110 6.22 -10.43 12.79
C GLY A 110 6.15 -10.97 11.36
N ILE A 111 5.92 -10.11 10.35
CA ILE A 111 6.18 -10.50 8.95
C ILE A 111 7.69 -10.72 8.81
N ALA A 112 8.08 -11.91 8.36
CA ALA A 112 9.48 -12.34 8.36
C ALA A 112 10.10 -12.24 6.96
N ALA A 113 11.36 -11.82 6.89
CA ALA A 113 12.20 -11.88 5.70
C ALA A 113 12.82 -13.27 5.56
N LEU A 114 13.10 -13.70 4.32
CA LEU A 114 13.84 -14.94 4.06
C LEU A 114 15.28 -14.89 4.61
N SER A 115 15.84 -13.68 4.78
CA SER A 115 17.15 -13.44 5.39
C SER A 115 17.16 -13.55 6.92
N GLY A 116 16.00 -13.80 7.56
CA GLY A 116 15.86 -13.93 9.01
C GLY A 116 15.50 -12.63 9.74
N GLY A 117 15.43 -11.50 9.02
CA GLY A 117 14.85 -10.26 9.53
C GLY A 117 13.34 -10.31 9.71
N GLU A 118 12.76 -9.32 10.37
CA GLU A 118 11.30 -9.19 10.49
C GLU A 118 10.85 -7.73 10.66
N LEU A 119 9.56 -7.47 10.42
CA LEU A 119 8.91 -6.24 10.84
C LEU A 119 8.80 -6.24 12.37
N THR A 120 9.57 -5.39 13.03
CA THR A 120 9.57 -5.30 14.50
C THR A 120 8.37 -4.56 15.08
N THR A 121 7.76 -3.70 14.28
CA THR A 121 6.55 -2.93 14.63
C THR A 121 5.57 -2.95 13.48
N SER A 122 4.28 -2.83 13.78
CA SER A 122 3.28 -2.64 12.75
C SER A 122 3.51 -1.34 11.97
N VAL A 123 3.30 -1.37 10.66
CA VAL A 123 3.44 -0.23 9.75
C VAL A 123 2.12 -0.02 9.05
N THR A 124 1.70 1.25 8.91
CA THR A 124 0.46 1.61 8.22
C THR A 124 0.70 2.61 7.11
N SER A 125 -0.16 2.59 6.11
CA SER A 125 -0.27 3.62 5.08
C SER A 125 -1.75 3.92 4.83
N GLU A 126 -2.08 5.16 4.55
CA GLU A 126 -3.47 5.60 4.39
C GLU A 126 -3.66 6.27 3.04
N PHE A 127 -4.86 6.12 2.48
CA PHE A 127 -5.29 6.88 1.31
C PHE A 127 -6.79 7.13 1.35
N GLN A 128 -7.26 8.10 0.58
CA GLN A 128 -8.67 8.40 0.45
C GLN A 128 -9.11 8.21 -0.99
N THR A 129 -10.20 7.48 -1.18
CA THR A 129 -10.81 7.34 -2.50
C THR A 129 -11.44 8.64 -2.97
N LEU A 130 -11.68 8.75 -4.27
CA LEU A 130 -12.40 9.89 -4.83
C LEU A 130 -13.76 10.07 -4.12
N PRO A 131 -14.10 11.29 -3.68
CA PRO A 131 -15.45 11.58 -3.22
C PRO A 131 -16.42 11.62 -4.42
N GLN A 132 -17.72 11.49 -4.15
CA GLN A 132 -18.76 11.58 -5.18
C GLN A 132 -18.70 12.93 -5.91
N SER A 133 -18.28 13.97 -5.19
CA SER A 133 -18.02 15.33 -5.67
C SER A 133 -16.92 15.45 -6.74
N GLY A 134 -16.12 14.41 -6.96
CA GLY A 134 -14.92 14.48 -7.79
C GLY A 134 -13.70 15.08 -7.05
N CYS A 135 -12.58 15.16 -7.74
CA CYS A 135 -11.25 15.16 -7.12
C CYS A 135 -10.42 16.43 -7.25
N ALA A 136 -11.05 17.51 -7.65
CA ALA A 136 -10.35 18.76 -7.83
C ALA A 136 -10.32 19.54 -6.52
N LEU A 137 -9.14 19.60 -5.89
CA LEU A 137 -8.85 20.62 -4.88
C LEU A 137 -9.05 21.99 -5.52
N GLY A 138 -10.17 22.65 -5.22
CA GLY A 138 -10.46 24.02 -5.67
C GLY A 138 -11.23 24.16 -6.98
N LEU A 139 -11.87 23.11 -7.51
CA LEU A 139 -12.89 23.32 -8.54
C LEU A 139 -14.24 23.50 -7.86
N ILE A 140 -14.52 24.76 -7.52
CA ILE A 140 -15.88 25.26 -7.47
C ILE A 140 -16.35 25.14 -8.92
N CYS A 141 -17.16 24.14 -9.27
CA CYS A 141 -17.82 24.19 -10.58
C CYS A 141 -18.63 25.50 -10.62
N ARG A 142 -18.55 26.23 -11.74
CA ARG A 142 -19.28 27.50 -11.90
C ARG A 142 -20.47 27.34 -12.82
N VAL A 143 -20.40 26.36 -13.71
CA VAL A 143 -21.44 25.99 -14.67
C VAL A 143 -21.46 24.47 -14.88
N ASP A 144 -22.59 23.91 -15.30
CA ASP A 144 -22.75 22.45 -15.50
C ASP A 144 -21.80 21.86 -16.55
N ALA A 145 -21.33 22.68 -17.50
CA ALA A 145 -20.34 22.26 -18.48
C ALA A 145 -19.00 21.84 -17.85
N ASP A 146 -18.71 22.29 -16.62
CA ASP A 146 -17.52 21.88 -15.87
C ASP A 146 -17.66 20.44 -15.33
N CYS A 147 -18.89 19.91 -15.28
CA CYS A 147 -19.23 18.65 -14.63
C CYS A 147 -19.71 17.57 -15.60
N ASP A 148 -19.93 17.86 -16.89
CA ASP A 148 -20.55 16.97 -17.90
C ASP A 148 -20.02 15.51 -17.82
N PRO A 149 -20.89 14.52 -17.51
CA PRO A 149 -22.37 14.54 -17.53
C PRO A 149 -23.08 14.89 -16.21
N ARG A 150 -22.35 15.38 -15.20
CA ARG A 150 -22.83 15.64 -13.83
C ARG A 150 -23.37 17.06 -13.66
N ILE A 151 -24.06 17.30 -12.54
CA ILE A 151 -24.67 18.59 -12.17
C ILE A 151 -23.71 19.40 -11.30
N CYS A 152 -23.57 20.70 -11.56
CA CYS A 152 -22.85 21.58 -10.67
C CYS A 152 -23.75 22.10 -9.54
N SER A 153 -23.56 21.62 -8.30
CA SER A 153 -24.34 22.11 -7.15
C SER A 153 -24.01 23.57 -6.82
N VAL A 154 -24.90 24.27 -6.11
CA VAL A 154 -24.67 25.68 -5.71
C VAL A 154 -23.46 25.87 -4.78
N THR A 155 -22.98 24.78 -4.17
CA THR A 155 -21.75 24.76 -3.37
C THR A 155 -20.48 24.61 -4.22
N GLY A 156 -20.63 24.51 -5.54
CA GLY A 156 -19.54 24.37 -6.49
C GLY A 156 -19.03 22.96 -6.61
N VAL A 157 -19.87 21.96 -6.37
CA VAL A 157 -19.48 20.55 -6.35
C VAL A 157 -20.21 19.78 -7.44
N CYS A 158 -19.49 19.01 -8.25
CA CYS A 158 -20.10 18.15 -9.26
C CYS A 158 -20.78 16.94 -8.59
N VAL A 159 -22.10 16.82 -8.68
CA VAL A 159 -22.89 15.71 -8.15
C VAL A 159 -23.51 14.88 -9.28
N GLU A 160 -23.56 13.56 -9.14
CA GLU A 160 -24.15 12.69 -10.18
C GLU A 160 -25.67 12.82 -10.27
N GLU A 161 -26.31 13.13 -9.14
CA GLU A 161 -27.75 13.23 -8.94
C GLU A 161 -28.01 14.36 -7.95
N CYS A 162 -29.08 15.15 -8.13
CA CYS A 162 -29.48 16.11 -7.11
C CYS A 162 -30.12 15.37 -5.92
N ALA A 163 -29.81 15.75 -4.68
CA ALA A 163 -30.37 15.12 -3.48
C ALA A 163 -31.26 16.08 -2.69
N VAL A 164 -30.95 17.37 -2.73
CA VAL A 164 -31.70 18.45 -2.08
C VAL A 164 -31.97 19.60 -3.05
N PRO A 165 -32.98 20.45 -2.81
CA PRO A 165 -33.26 21.61 -3.67
C PRO A 165 -32.07 22.58 -3.79
N GLU A 166 -31.19 22.58 -2.79
CA GLU A 166 -29.96 23.36 -2.76
C GLU A 166 -28.92 22.87 -3.77
N ASP A 167 -29.07 21.66 -4.32
CA ASP A 167 -28.20 21.17 -5.39
C ASP A 167 -28.57 21.75 -6.76
N CYS A 168 -29.71 22.43 -6.88
CA CYS A 168 -30.23 22.94 -8.14
C CYS A 168 -30.05 24.46 -8.30
N PRO A 169 -29.93 24.95 -9.55
CA PRO A 169 -29.90 26.38 -9.84
C PRO A 169 -31.12 27.12 -9.27
N PRO A 170 -30.99 28.42 -8.97
CA PRO A 170 -32.13 29.24 -8.54
C PRO A 170 -33.29 29.18 -9.54
N GLY A 171 -34.48 28.80 -9.06
CA GLY A 171 -35.67 28.61 -9.91
C GLY A 171 -35.91 27.16 -10.35
N GLN A 172 -35.06 26.23 -9.92
CA GLN A 172 -35.26 24.80 -10.14
C GLN A 172 -35.43 24.07 -8.80
N VAL A 173 -36.12 22.93 -8.86
CA VAL A 173 -36.29 22.01 -7.75
C VAL A 173 -35.69 20.66 -8.11
N CYS A 174 -35.13 19.98 -7.13
CA CYS A 174 -34.69 18.61 -7.31
C CYS A 174 -35.91 17.68 -7.35
N LEU A 175 -36.13 17.00 -8.48
CA LEU A 175 -37.21 16.05 -8.68
C LEU A 175 -36.67 14.79 -9.35
N SER A 176 -36.76 13.65 -8.64
CA SER A 176 -36.29 12.35 -9.16
C SER A 176 -34.87 12.44 -9.73
N ASP A 177 -33.95 12.91 -8.90
CA ASP A 177 -32.51 12.95 -9.17
C ASP A 177 -32.08 13.94 -10.28
N ALA A 178 -33.01 14.75 -10.78
CA ALA A 178 -32.76 15.80 -11.77
C ALA A 178 -33.28 17.18 -11.32
N CYS A 179 -32.56 18.23 -11.70
CA CYS A 179 -33.05 19.60 -11.54
C CYS A 179 -34.09 19.92 -12.62
N VAL A 180 -35.31 20.24 -12.19
CA VAL A 180 -36.42 20.61 -13.07
C VAL A 180 -36.91 22.01 -12.71
N ASP A 181 -37.46 22.73 -13.68
CA ASP A 181 -38.04 24.05 -13.43
C ASP A 181 -39.18 23.95 -12.40
N GLY A 182 -39.07 24.75 -11.33
CA GLY A 182 -39.95 24.71 -10.15
C GLY A 182 -40.98 25.82 -10.09
#